data_AF-A0A830D7U4-F1
#
_entry.id   AF-A0A830D7U4-F1
#
_cell.length_a   1.000
_cell.length_b   1.000
_cell.length_c   1.000
_cell.angle_alpha   90.00
_cell.angle_beta   90.00
_cell.angle_gamma   90.00
#
_symmetry.space_group_name_H-M   'P 1'
#
loop_
_entity.id
_entity.type
_entity.pdbx_description
1 polymer ?
#
loop_
_entity_poly.entity_id
_entity_poly.type
_entity_poly.pdbx_seq_one_letter_code
_entity_poly.pdbx_strand_id
1 'polypeptide(L)'
;MGAVWHAECFRCHACDKPISEIEFSLSDNRPHHKSCYKDMHNPNPKCHVCTNFIPSNGAGLILFKEHPFWPKKYCPSHWYDGTPRCCSCDRMEDIMEPYDGRKLCLECLDSSVMDTHECQPLYLEIQEFFEGLNMKFEQQIPLLLVS
;
A
#
# COMPACT_ATOMS: atom_id res chain seq x y z
N MET A 1 -5.28 29.52 -33.43
CA MET A 1 -4.52 28.61 -32.57
C MET A 1 -4.27 27.35 -33.36
N GLY A 2 -3.02 27.02 -33.66
CA GLY A 2 -2.67 25.88 -34.52
C GLY A 2 -1.21 25.51 -34.30
N ALA A 3 -0.92 24.91 -33.15
CA ALA A 3 0.37 24.28 -32.94
C ALA A 3 0.33 22.90 -33.59
N VAL A 4 1.26 22.64 -34.51
CA VAL A 4 1.45 21.34 -35.12
C VAL A 4 2.39 20.55 -34.21
N TRP A 5 1.87 19.47 -33.62
CA TRP A 5 2.66 18.59 -32.78
C TRP A 5 2.99 17.32 -33.56
N HIS A 6 4.19 16.79 -33.37
CA HIS A 6 4.45 15.41 -33.76
C HIS A 6 3.55 14.49 -32.92
N ALA A 7 2.96 13.47 -33.54
CA ALA A 7 2.04 12.54 -32.87
C ALA A 7 2.64 11.91 -31.60
N GLU A 8 3.96 11.69 -31.59
CA GLU A 8 4.68 11.13 -30.45
C GLU A 8 5.03 12.16 -29.36
N CYS A 9 4.99 13.46 -29.67
CA CYS A 9 5.30 14.53 -28.72
C CYS A 9 4.04 15.12 -28.05
N PHE A 10 2.86 14.91 -28.65
CA PHE A 10 1.59 15.32 -28.06
C PHE A 10 1.13 14.27 -27.04
N ARG A 11 1.63 14.38 -25.80
CA ARG A 11 1.42 13.39 -24.74
C ARG A 11 0.53 13.93 -23.63
N CYS A 12 -0.29 13.05 -23.08
CA CYS A 12 -1.09 13.34 -21.91
C CYS A 12 -0.19 13.56 -20.70
N HIS A 13 -0.34 14.70 -20.03
CA HIS A 13 0.48 15.04 -18.90
C HIS A 13 0.27 14.13 -17.67
N ALA A 14 -0.86 13.44 -17.58
CA ALA A 14 -1.15 12.54 -16.45
C ALA A 14 -0.61 11.11 -16.63
N CYS A 15 -0.41 10.63 -17.85
CA CYS A 15 -0.02 9.24 -18.10
C CYS A 15 1.15 9.07 -19.09
N ASP A 16 1.69 10.18 -19.60
CA ASP A 16 2.80 10.28 -20.55
C ASP A 16 2.64 9.49 -21.86
N LYS A 17 1.42 9.03 -22.16
CA LYS A 17 1.08 8.36 -23.42
C LYS A 17 0.66 9.38 -24.47
N PRO A 18 0.95 9.13 -25.76
CA PRO A 18 0.46 9.95 -26.86
C PRO A 18 -1.07 10.11 -26.84
N ILE A 19 -1.54 11.30 -27.18
CA ILE A 19 -2.96 11.59 -27.39
C ILE A 19 -3.22 11.46 -28.90
N SER A 20 -3.81 10.33 -29.29
CA SER A 20 -4.28 10.08 -30.65
C SER A 20 -5.76 10.47 -30.84
N GLU A 21 -6.45 10.81 -29.76
CA GLU A 21 -7.84 11.23 -29.75
C GLU A 21 -7.99 12.62 -30.39
N ILE A 22 -9.03 12.79 -31.22
CA ILE A 22 -9.35 14.08 -31.87
C ILE A 22 -9.70 15.15 -30.82
N GLU A 23 -10.33 14.73 -29.73
CA GLU A 23 -10.77 15.62 -28.66
C GLU A 23 -9.99 15.32 -27.36
N PHE A 24 -9.43 16.36 -26.75
CA PHE A 24 -8.64 16.27 -25.52
C PHE A 24 -9.01 17.40 -24.56
N SER A 25 -8.59 17.29 -23.30
CA SER A 25 -8.80 18.33 -22.28
C SER A 25 -7.50 19.09 -22.00
N LEU A 26 -7.61 20.38 -21.72
CA LEU A 26 -6.50 21.23 -21.29
C LEU A 26 -6.67 21.60 -19.82
N SER A 27 -5.63 21.37 -19.02
CA SER A 27 -5.50 21.86 -17.64
C SER A 27 -4.18 22.62 -17.54
N ASP A 28 -4.18 23.88 -17.11
CA ASP A 28 -2.99 24.73 -17.06
C ASP A 28 -2.13 24.71 -18.34
N ASN A 29 -2.81 24.72 -19.48
CA ASN A 29 -2.18 24.63 -20.81
C ASN A 29 -1.42 23.32 -21.09
N ARG A 30 -1.64 22.27 -20.29
CA ARG A 30 -1.11 20.92 -20.49
C ARG A 30 -2.22 20.00 -21.05
N PRO A 31 -1.94 19.25 -22.13
CA PRO A 31 -2.93 18.37 -22.74
C PRO A 31 -3.09 17.08 -21.92
N HIS A 32 -4.33 16.60 -21.83
CA HIS A 32 -4.70 15.38 -21.13
C HIS A 32 -5.71 14.59 -21.97
N HIS A 33 -5.67 13.25 -21.92
CA HIS A 33 -6.81 12.45 -22.38
C HIS A 33 -8.08 12.87 -21.64
N LYS A 34 -9.25 12.79 -22.30
CA LYS A 34 -10.53 13.13 -21.64
C LYS A 34 -10.77 12.30 -20.39
N SER A 35 -10.41 11.02 -20.44
CA SER A 35 -10.48 10.09 -19.32
C SER A 35 -9.55 10.52 -18.18
N CYS A 36 -8.27 10.78 -18.48
CA CYS A 36 -7.29 11.22 -17.49
C CYS A 36 -7.68 12.54 -16.82
N TYR A 37 -8.22 13.50 -17.57
CA TYR A 37 -8.72 14.75 -17.02
C TYR A 37 -9.90 14.51 -16.06
N LYS A 38 -10.88 13.69 -16.45
CA LYS A 38 -12.01 13.33 -15.59
C LYS A 38 -11.55 12.62 -14.32
N ASP A 39 -10.59 11.70 -14.43
CA ASP A 39 -10.03 10.98 -13.31
C ASP A 39 -9.32 11.91 -12.31
N MET A 40 -8.56 12.89 -12.82
CA MET A 40 -7.84 13.86 -11.99
C MET A 40 -8.77 14.80 -11.24
N HIS A 41 -9.91 15.15 -11.84
CA HIS A 41 -10.93 16.02 -11.24
C HIS A 41 -12.08 15.27 -10.58
N ASN A 42 -11.94 13.96 -10.38
CA ASN A 42 -12.96 13.18 -9.69
C ASN A 42 -12.90 13.48 -8.17
N PRO A 43 -14.01 13.95 -7.56
CA PRO A 43 -14.03 14.20 -6.11
C PRO A 43 -13.96 12.91 -5.28
N ASN A 44 -14.27 11.76 -5.89
CA ASN A 44 -14.27 10.49 -5.19
C ASN A 44 -12.84 9.96 -5.10
N PRO A 45 -12.41 9.46 -3.92
CA PRO A 45 -11.10 8.83 -3.76
C PRO A 45 -11.04 7.49 -4.49
N LYS A 46 -9.88 7.11 -5.00
CA LYS A 46 -9.62 5.74 -5.50
C LYS A 46 -9.38 4.79 -4.34
N CYS A 47 -10.03 3.63 -4.38
CA CYS A 47 -9.80 2.53 -3.46
C CYS A 47 -8.41 1.92 -3.71
N HIS A 48 -7.65 1.66 -2.66
CA HIS A 48 -6.32 1.06 -2.78
C HIS A 48 -6.35 -0.41 -3.23
N VAL A 49 -7.44 -1.14 -2.93
CA VAL A 49 -7.60 -2.56 -3.28
C VAL A 49 -8.13 -2.74 -4.71
N CYS A 50 -9.33 -2.22 -5.00
CA CYS A 50 -9.96 -2.46 -6.30
C CYS A 50 -9.58 -1.42 -7.37
N THR A 51 -8.80 -0.39 -7.03
CA THR A 51 -8.36 0.72 -7.92
C THR A 51 -9.45 1.60 -8.51
N ASN A 52 -10.72 1.30 -8.24
CA ASN A 52 -11.88 2.07 -8.68
C ASN A 52 -12.14 3.27 -7.75
N PHE A 53 -12.82 4.29 -8.28
CA PHE A 53 -13.36 5.37 -7.46
C PHE A 53 -14.42 4.85 -6.50
N ILE A 54 -14.30 5.19 -5.20
CA ILE A 54 -15.25 4.78 -4.17
C ILE A 54 -16.58 5.48 -4.42
N PRO A 55 -17.68 4.75 -4.65
CA PRO A 55 -18.96 5.36 -5.01
C PRO A 55 -19.57 6.11 -3.82
N SER A 56 -20.35 7.15 -4.12
CA SER A 56 -21.20 7.81 -3.12
C SER A 56 -22.44 6.96 -2.83
N ASN A 57 -22.93 7.00 -1.60
CA ASN A 57 -24.19 6.36 -1.23
C ASN A 57 -25.41 7.14 -1.80
N GLY A 58 -26.62 6.63 -1.56
CA GLY A 58 -27.86 7.28 -2.03
C GLY A 58 -28.11 8.70 -1.50
N ALA A 59 -27.36 9.14 -0.48
CA ALA A 59 -27.38 10.51 0.05
C ALA A 59 -26.26 11.41 -0.54
N GLY A 60 -25.49 10.90 -1.50
CA GLY A 60 -24.37 11.63 -2.12
C GLY A 60 -23.09 11.67 -1.26
N LEU A 61 -23.06 10.98 -0.11
CA LEU A 61 -21.89 10.93 0.76
C LEU A 61 -20.92 9.83 0.32
N ILE A 62 -19.64 10.16 0.26
CA ILE A 62 -18.57 9.20 -0.01
C ILE A 62 -18.17 8.56 1.32
N LEU A 63 -18.42 7.26 1.45
CA LEU A 63 -18.03 6.49 2.64
C LEU A 63 -16.83 5.61 2.32
N PHE A 64 -15.72 5.81 3.03
CA PHE A 64 -14.52 5.01 2.91
C PHE A 64 -14.02 4.54 4.28
N LYS A 65 -13.20 3.50 4.28
CA LYS A 65 -12.41 3.07 5.44
C LYS A 65 -10.97 3.54 5.26
N GLU A 66 -10.33 3.88 6.36
CA GLU A 66 -8.92 4.27 6.42
C GLU A 66 -8.33 3.74 7.73
N HIS A 67 -7.09 3.28 7.68
CA HIS A 67 -6.40 2.81 8.88
C HIS A 67 -5.74 3.98 9.61
N PRO A 68 -5.72 4.02 10.96
CA PRO A 68 -5.12 5.11 11.72
C PRO A 68 -3.65 5.44 11.39
N PHE A 69 -2.87 4.45 10.95
CA PHE A 69 -1.42 4.59 10.74
C PHE A 69 -0.98 4.71 9.27
N TRP A 70 -1.80 4.25 8.31
CA TRP A 70 -1.49 4.36 6.87
C TRP A 70 -2.70 4.98 6.15
N PRO A 71 -2.58 6.23 5.67
CA PRO A 71 -3.69 7.03 5.13
C PRO A 71 -4.07 6.58 3.70
N LYS A 72 -4.47 5.32 3.58
CA LYS A 72 -4.99 4.69 2.37
C LYS A 72 -6.50 4.54 2.51
N LYS A 73 -7.22 4.83 1.42
CA LYS A 73 -8.69 4.79 1.39
C LYS A 73 -9.17 3.49 0.75
N TYR A 74 -10.15 2.86 1.39
CA TYR A 74 -10.67 1.56 1.00
C TYR A 74 -12.20 1.60 0.87
N CYS A 75 -12.72 0.83 -0.08
CA CYS A 75 -14.15 0.54 -0.13
C CYS A 75 -14.59 -0.16 1.17
N PRO A 76 -15.71 0.24 1.78
CA PRO A 76 -16.22 -0.43 2.97
C PRO A 76 -16.55 -1.92 2.78
N SER A 77 -16.82 -2.34 1.53
CA SER A 77 -17.10 -3.74 1.18
C SER A 77 -15.93 -4.68 1.42
N HIS A 78 -14.68 -4.20 1.29
CA HIS A 78 -13.47 -5.04 1.45
C HIS A 78 -13.28 -5.56 2.88
N TRP A 79 -14.03 -5.02 3.84
CA TRP A 79 -14.04 -5.53 5.20
C TRP A 79 -14.78 -6.86 5.36
N TYR A 80 -15.65 -7.19 4.41
CA TYR A 80 -16.60 -8.31 4.51
C TYR A 80 -16.53 -9.29 3.33
N ASP A 81 -15.81 -8.95 2.26
CA ASP A 81 -15.75 -9.75 1.03
C ASP A 81 -14.64 -10.80 1.02
N GLY A 82 -13.87 -10.92 2.09
CA GLY A 82 -12.75 -11.86 2.20
C GLY A 82 -11.44 -11.35 1.60
N THR A 83 -11.34 -10.05 1.25
CA THR A 83 -10.07 -9.42 0.86
C THR A 83 -9.00 -9.74 1.92
N PRO A 84 -7.86 -10.34 1.51
CA PRO A 84 -6.85 -10.77 2.46
C PRO A 84 -6.19 -9.55 3.11
N ARG A 85 -5.81 -9.72 4.39
CA ARG A 85 -5.18 -8.69 5.22
C ARG A 85 -3.95 -9.25 5.87
N CYS A 86 -2.91 -8.42 5.96
CA CYS A 86 -1.70 -8.75 6.68
C CYS A 86 -2.01 -8.96 8.17
N CYS A 87 -1.58 -10.07 8.76
CA CYS A 87 -1.75 -10.38 10.19
C CYS A 87 -1.01 -9.39 11.10
N SER A 88 0.08 -8.80 10.62
CA SER A 88 0.92 -7.88 11.40
C SER A 88 0.44 -6.43 11.30
N CYS A 89 0.11 -5.98 10.09
CA CYS A 89 -0.19 -4.58 9.83
C CYS A 89 -1.58 -4.34 9.21
N ASP A 90 -2.47 -5.31 9.15
CA ASP A 90 -3.86 -5.19 8.63
C ASP A 90 -4.00 -4.63 7.18
N ARG A 91 -2.88 -4.38 6.47
CA ARG A 91 -2.90 -3.87 5.09
C ARG A 91 -3.53 -4.89 4.15
N MET A 92 -4.43 -4.40 3.30
CA MET A 92 -5.05 -5.14 2.20
C MET A 92 -4.22 -4.95 0.93
N GLU A 93 -3.09 -5.65 0.85
CA GLU A 93 -2.13 -5.59 -0.26
C GLU A 93 -1.83 -7.01 -0.74
N ASP A 94 -0.84 -7.17 -1.62
CA ASP A 94 -0.36 -8.50 -2.00
C ASP A 94 0.10 -9.25 -0.75
N ILE A 95 -0.61 -10.35 -0.46
CA ILE A 95 -0.37 -11.20 0.70
C ILE A 95 0.36 -12.46 0.25
N MET A 96 1.40 -12.80 0.98
CA MET A 96 2.05 -14.10 0.93
C MET A 96 1.70 -14.90 2.18
N GLU A 97 1.58 -16.22 2.02
CA GLU A 97 1.37 -17.17 3.10
C GLU A 97 2.66 -17.97 3.30
N PRO A 98 3.45 -17.71 4.36
CA PRO A 98 4.56 -18.56 4.73
C PRO A 98 4.07 -19.95 5.17
N TYR A 99 5.02 -20.86 5.40
CA TYR A 99 4.72 -22.25 5.78
C TYR A 99 3.95 -22.41 7.10
N ASP A 100 3.88 -21.36 7.92
CA ASP A 100 3.13 -21.31 9.19
C ASP A 100 1.67 -20.85 9.03
N GLY A 101 1.23 -20.54 7.80
CA GLY A 101 -0.14 -20.15 7.50
C GLY A 101 -0.50 -18.70 7.87
N ARG A 102 0.45 -17.89 8.33
CA ARG A 102 0.23 -16.45 8.52
C ARG A 102 0.05 -15.76 7.18
N LYS A 103 -0.74 -14.70 7.13
CA LYS A 103 -0.92 -13.88 5.92
C LYS A 103 -0.12 -12.60 6.10
N LEU A 104 0.99 -12.44 5.39
CA LEU A 104 1.84 -11.24 5.52
C LEU A 104 1.91 -10.48 4.20
N CYS A 105 1.83 -9.14 4.27
CA CYS A 105 2.27 -8.31 3.15
C CYS A 105 3.79 -8.41 3.00
N LEU A 106 4.30 -8.10 1.80
CA LEU A 106 5.73 -8.21 1.50
C LEU A 106 6.63 -7.44 2.48
N GLU A 107 6.22 -6.24 2.91
CA GLU A 107 6.98 -5.46 3.87
C GLU A 107 7.06 -6.15 5.24
N CYS A 108 5.97 -6.76 5.72
CA CYS A 108 5.98 -7.47 6.99
C CYS A 108 6.67 -8.85 6.90
N LEU A 109 6.64 -9.46 5.72
CA LEU A 109 7.36 -10.71 5.45
C LEU A 109 8.88 -10.48 5.52
N ASP A 110 9.37 -9.38 4.95
CA ASP A 110 10.79 -9.04 4.93
C ASP A 110 11.39 -8.87 6.33
N SER A 111 10.59 -8.37 7.28
CA SER A 111 10.99 -8.23 8.69
C SER A 111 10.49 -9.36 9.59
N SER A 112 9.93 -10.44 9.04
CA SER A 112 9.38 -11.52 9.85
C SER A 112 10.49 -12.43 10.39
N VAL A 113 10.36 -12.83 11.65
CA VAL A 113 11.21 -13.87 12.25
C VAL A 113 10.45 -15.18 12.13
N MET A 114 11.04 -16.13 11.42
CA MET A 114 10.43 -17.41 11.05
C MET A 114 10.96 -18.57 11.89
N ASP A 115 12.17 -18.44 12.42
CA ASP A 115 12.77 -19.42 13.31
C ASP A 115 13.59 -18.80 14.46
N THR A 116 14.03 -19.64 15.39
CA THR A 116 14.83 -19.20 16.54
C THR A 116 16.25 -18.79 16.15
N HIS A 117 16.74 -19.20 14.97
CA HIS A 117 18.07 -18.86 14.48
C HIS A 117 18.10 -17.41 13.99
N GLU A 118 17.09 -16.97 13.26
CA GLU A 118 16.92 -15.57 12.82
C GLU A 118 16.83 -14.58 13.99
N CYS A 119 16.37 -15.03 15.16
CA CYS A 119 16.28 -14.22 16.37
C CYS A 119 17.62 -14.11 17.15
N GLN A 120 18.61 -14.95 16.86
CA GLN A 120 19.86 -15.00 17.63
C GLN A 120 20.64 -13.68 17.66
N PRO A 121 20.79 -12.93 16.55
CA PRO A 121 21.49 -11.64 16.58
C PRO A 121 20.87 -10.67 17.58
N LEU A 122 19.54 -10.55 17.57
CA LEU A 122 18.80 -9.70 18.50
C LEU A 122 18.97 -10.17 19.95
N TYR A 123 18.95 -11.49 20.19
CA TYR A 123 19.18 -12.05 21.52
C TYR A 123 20.56 -11.68 22.07
N LEU A 124 21.61 -11.78 21.26
CA LEU A 124 22.97 -11.39 21.64
C LEU A 124 23.05 -9.88 21.94
N GLU A 125 22.44 -9.04 21.11
CA GLU A 125 22.38 -7.58 21.34
C GLU A 125 21.69 -7.24 22.68
N ILE A 126 20.61 -7.94 23.01
CA ILE A 126 19.92 -7.78 24.30
C ILE A 126 20.85 -8.18 25.45
N GLN A 127 21.59 -9.30 25.34
CA GLN A 127 22.54 -9.72 26.36
C GLN A 127 23.64 -8.66 26.57
N GLU A 128 24.27 -8.19 25.50
CA GLU A 128 25.32 -7.16 25.56
C GLU A 128 24.81 -5.86 26.20
N PHE A 129 23.58 -5.43 25.87
CA PHE A 129 22.94 -4.27 26.48
C PHE A 129 22.83 -4.40 28.01
N PHE A 130 22.35 -5.55 28.51
CA PHE A 130 22.21 -5.78 29.95
C PHE A 130 23.56 -5.97 30.66
N GLU A 131 24.55 -6.57 30.00
CA GLU A 131 25.91 -6.63 30.54
C GLU A 131 26.49 -5.22 30.73
N GLY A 132 26.23 -4.29 29.81
CA GLY A 132 26.60 -2.88 29.94
C GLY A 132 25.94 -2.17 31.14
N LEU A 133 24.79 -2.67 31.60
CA LEU A 133 24.11 -2.22 32.82
C LEU A 133 24.59 -2.98 34.09
N ASN A 134 25.65 -3.79 33.96
CA ASN A 134 26.18 -4.64 35.03
C ASN A 134 25.17 -5.70 35.53
N MET A 135 24.24 -6.12 34.65
CA MET A 135 23.23 -7.16 34.89
C MET A 135 23.56 -8.39 34.03
N LYS A 136 24.49 -9.22 34.50
CA LYS A 136 24.89 -10.42 33.76
C LYS A 136 23.89 -11.55 33.92
N PHE A 137 23.54 -12.20 32.82
CA PHE A 137 22.75 -13.43 32.82
C PHE A 137 23.69 -14.64 32.79
N GLU A 138 23.71 -15.43 33.85
CA GLU A 138 24.51 -16.67 33.93
C GLU A 138 23.77 -17.88 33.32
N GLN A 139 22.48 -17.73 33.03
CA GLN A 139 21.61 -18.80 32.54
C GLN A 139 21.34 -18.63 31.05
N GLN A 140 21.25 -19.74 30.32
CA GLN A 140 20.69 -19.74 28.97
C GLN A 140 19.18 -19.50 29.05
N ILE A 141 18.72 -18.41 28.43
CA ILE A 141 17.29 -18.13 28.28
C ILE A 141 16.81 -18.83 27.01
N PRO A 142 15.87 -19.80 27.10
CA PRO A 142 15.38 -20.49 25.91
C PRO A 142 14.58 -19.53 25.03
N LEU A 143 14.96 -19.41 23.75
CA LEU A 143 14.15 -18.77 22.73
C LEU A 143 13.10 -19.75 22.22
N LEU A 144 11.83 -19.38 22.34
CA LEU A 144 10.70 -20.17 21.89
C LEU A 144 9.92 -19.38 20.84
N LEU A 145 9.57 -20.03 19.74
CA LEU A 145 8.62 -19.48 18.77
C LEU A 145 7.22 -19.56 19.38
N VAL A 146 6.49 -18.44 19.31
CA VAL A 146 5.08 -18.40 19.69
C VAL A 146 4.27 -18.56 18.41
N SER A 147 3.56 -19.67 18.31
CA SER A 147 2.61 -19.99 17.24
C SER A 147 1.27 -19.30 17.45
#